data_AF-A0A8S1R226-F1
#
_entry.id   AF-A0A8S1R226-F1
#
_cell.length_a   1.000
_cell.length_b   1.000
_cell.length_c   1.000
_cell.angle_alpha   90.00
_cell.angle_beta   90.00
_cell.angle_gamma   90.00
#
_symmetry.space_group_name_H-M   'P 1'
#
loop_
_entity.id
_entity.type
_entity.pdbx_description
1 polymer ?
#
loop_
_entity_poly.entity_id
_entity_poly.type
_entity_poly.pdbx_seq_one_letter_code
_entity_poly.pdbx_strand_id
1 'polypeptide(L)'
;MIIVILCVITLCNSNEIYVNTIRPKFNPSETYTYYQLPYCKPNDLEEVIESLGQQLSGDQQMKSLYKFDENIEDKQVCQKNVTKMEMQKWMDAIDQEYIVEFYIGDQIMHDIVGIFENGQYYLKNRITFNLYKSNDKRLMYGNITRSDKDFIEINSQVDGIEIRFYYSVIIKQYNELMNVHDHSVKWHLLIFKSIIILVLVIIVSGVLRRSILNDYSNIPDEENEIEPQGWKAIKIESLMPPSNRIVFSALLGTGIHFLITILALLILGSFELFETHKGSIKSAGIIIYSFGGSINGYYCGKFYKFYGGKSWLLNLFITAVLFPVSAISILFMIDVLSYLFGTTTTLSFTSIFSVGFILTVVYLPLTIIGGVTGRLRTIDELFEKRLKKKFKISNYYFLSKGCLYGIIPFISIIIELYYILQSTWSDQLFEQYTLLIFSYIQLLIIVGCLSIIQTYQQLNQGNYNWQWISFLNGGQSIIYIFGFIFCYYYFVNMHGFFQFLFYFSESILACFVLWMMLGSVSYWISLKFVIYIYTSNKYL
;
A
#
# COMPACT_ATOMS: atom_id res chain seq x y z
N MET A 1 19.78 8.28 -19.38
CA MET A 1 18.38 7.82 -19.33
C MET A 1 18.21 6.43 -19.97
N ILE A 2 18.85 6.13 -21.11
CA ILE A 2 18.82 4.77 -21.71
C ILE A 2 19.79 3.79 -21.02
N ILE A 3 20.90 4.28 -20.46
CA ILE A 3 21.93 3.44 -19.80
C ILE A 3 21.46 2.88 -18.44
N VAL A 4 20.51 3.53 -17.76
CA VAL A 4 19.93 3.02 -16.50
C VAL A 4 18.88 1.93 -16.76
N ILE A 5 18.22 1.97 -17.92
CA ILE A 5 17.25 0.94 -18.35
C ILE A 5 17.99 -0.30 -18.87
N LEU A 6 19.16 -0.13 -19.51
CA LEU A 6 19.97 -1.26 -19.97
C LEU A 6 20.76 -1.98 -18.86
N CYS A 7 20.93 -1.37 -17.67
CA CYS A 7 21.63 -2.02 -16.56
C CYS A 7 20.72 -2.96 -15.74
N VAL A 8 19.42 -3.01 -16.04
CA VAL A 8 18.46 -3.96 -15.42
C VAL A 8 18.48 -5.33 -16.13
N ILE A 9 19.14 -5.44 -17.29
CA ILE A 9 19.23 -6.68 -18.08
C ILE A 9 20.59 -7.38 -17.86
N THR A 10 21.14 -7.34 -16.65
CA THR A 10 22.26 -8.22 -16.28
C THR A 10 21.75 -9.63 -16.06
N LEU A 11 21.81 -10.42 -17.13
CA LEU A 11 21.83 -11.88 -17.20
C LEU A 11 22.09 -12.54 -15.83
N CYS A 12 21.02 -12.99 -15.18
CA CYS A 12 21.11 -13.94 -14.09
C CYS A 12 21.67 -15.25 -14.69
N ASN A 13 22.87 -15.67 -14.28
CA ASN A 13 23.42 -16.97 -14.64
C ASN A 13 22.42 -18.06 -14.24
N SER A 14 21.88 -18.78 -15.23
CA SER A 14 20.53 -19.36 -15.18
C SER A 14 20.34 -20.63 -14.37
N ASN A 15 21.33 -21.09 -13.60
CA ASN A 15 21.35 -22.43 -12.98
C ASN A 15 21.74 -22.44 -11.49
N GLU A 16 21.78 -21.28 -10.82
CA GLU A 16 22.10 -21.17 -9.38
C GLU A 16 20.82 -20.95 -8.55
N ILE A 17 20.76 -21.60 -7.38
CA ILE A 17 19.72 -21.36 -6.37
C ILE A 17 20.32 -20.41 -5.33
N TYR A 18 19.57 -19.39 -4.94
CA TYR A 18 19.95 -18.45 -3.89
C TYR A 18 19.13 -18.73 -2.63
N VAL A 19 19.76 -18.50 -1.48
CA VAL A 19 19.08 -18.50 -0.17
C VAL A 19 18.85 -17.05 0.24
N ASN A 20 17.71 -16.78 0.89
CA ASN A 20 17.37 -15.43 1.34
C ASN A 20 17.25 -15.39 2.87
N THR A 21 16.02 -15.31 3.35
CA THR A 21 15.73 -15.13 4.77
C THR A 21 15.06 -16.37 5.37
N ILE A 22 15.15 -16.46 6.69
CA ILE A 22 14.36 -17.34 7.53
C ILE A 22 13.48 -16.48 8.43
N ARG A 23 12.27 -16.93 8.72
CA ARG A 23 11.34 -16.20 9.57
C ARG A 23 10.38 -17.14 10.30
N PRO A 24 9.92 -16.79 11.51
CA PRO A 24 8.83 -17.51 12.14
C PRO A 24 7.52 -17.36 11.34
N LYS A 25 6.77 -18.44 11.17
CA LYS A 25 5.50 -18.42 10.40
C LYS A 25 4.47 -17.42 10.92
N PHE A 26 4.36 -17.28 12.24
CA PHE A 26 3.40 -16.37 12.89
C PHE A 26 3.97 -14.96 13.18
N ASN A 27 5.22 -14.70 12.76
CA ASN A 27 5.88 -13.40 12.87
C ASN A 27 6.66 -13.10 11.58
N PRO A 28 5.95 -12.84 10.46
CA PRO A 28 6.56 -12.76 9.14
C PRO A 28 7.47 -11.53 8.91
N SER A 29 7.38 -10.50 9.76
CA SER A 29 8.25 -9.30 9.66
C SER A 29 9.61 -9.51 10.29
N GLU A 30 9.72 -10.41 11.27
CA GLU A 30 10.97 -10.74 11.94
C GLU A 30 11.78 -11.72 11.09
N THR A 31 12.55 -11.16 10.16
CA THR A 31 13.36 -11.93 9.21
C THR A 31 14.83 -11.94 9.63
N TYR A 32 15.48 -13.08 9.39
CA TYR A 32 16.87 -13.34 9.69
C TYR A 32 17.57 -13.94 8.47
N THR A 33 18.89 -13.84 8.37
CA THR A 33 19.62 -14.44 7.25
C THR A 33 19.60 -15.96 7.33
N TYR A 34 19.51 -16.65 6.20
CA TYR A 34 19.54 -18.12 6.16
C TYR A 34 20.68 -18.76 6.97
N TYR A 35 21.88 -18.18 6.88
CA TYR A 35 23.08 -18.70 7.52
C TYR A 35 23.25 -18.35 9.02
N GLN A 36 22.24 -17.73 9.65
CA GLN A 36 22.18 -17.64 11.12
C GLN A 36 21.87 -19.00 11.75
N LEU A 37 21.09 -19.82 11.06
CA LEU A 37 20.98 -21.23 11.38
C LEU A 37 22.26 -21.98 10.97
N PRO A 38 22.63 -23.04 11.70
CA PRO A 38 23.92 -23.73 11.51
C PRO A 38 23.99 -24.63 10.26
N TYR A 39 23.41 -24.19 9.14
CA TYR A 39 23.55 -24.80 7.82
C TYR A 39 24.96 -24.64 7.23
N CYS A 40 25.22 -25.37 6.15
CA CYS A 40 26.50 -25.35 5.47
C CYS A 40 26.66 -24.11 4.60
N LYS A 41 27.78 -23.41 4.78
CA LYS A 41 28.09 -22.17 4.09
C LYS A 41 29.12 -22.40 2.98
N PRO A 42 29.04 -21.68 1.84
CA PRO A 42 30.13 -21.64 0.87
C PRO A 42 31.35 -20.93 1.46
N ASN A 43 32.53 -21.15 0.84
CA ASN A 43 33.78 -20.51 1.26
C ASN A 43 33.74 -18.98 1.03
N ASP A 44 33.16 -18.56 -0.09
CA ASP A 44 32.96 -17.16 -0.45
C ASP A 44 31.46 -16.84 -0.30
N LEU A 45 31.12 -16.09 0.74
CA LEU A 45 29.78 -15.55 0.94
C LEU A 45 29.66 -14.28 0.11
N GLU A 46 29.18 -14.43 -1.12
CA GLU A 46 28.83 -13.29 -1.98
C GLU A 46 27.35 -12.97 -1.82
N GLU A 47 27.06 -11.73 -1.43
CA GLU A 47 25.73 -11.13 -1.50
C GLU A 47 25.42 -10.73 -2.94
N VAL A 48 24.21 -11.00 -3.39
CA VAL A 48 23.74 -10.61 -4.73
C VAL A 48 23.42 -9.11 -4.72
N ILE A 49 23.71 -8.41 -5.82
CA ILE A 49 23.35 -6.99 -5.94
C ILE A 49 21.83 -6.87 -6.02
N GLU A 50 21.24 -6.29 -4.99
CA GLU A 50 19.80 -6.09 -4.88
C GLU A 50 19.34 -4.78 -5.52
N SER A 51 18.14 -4.82 -6.11
CA SER A 51 17.42 -3.62 -6.51
C SER A 51 17.02 -2.79 -5.28
N LEU A 52 16.77 -1.48 -5.48
CA LEU A 52 16.29 -0.60 -4.41
C LEU A 52 15.03 -1.15 -3.72
N GLY A 53 14.13 -1.81 -4.47
CA GLY A 53 12.92 -2.41 -3.92
C GLY A 53 13.19 -3.59 -2.98
N GLN A 54 14.13 -4.45 -3.34
CA GLN A 54 14.57 -5.60 -2.54
C GLN A 54 15.24 -5.14 -1.24
N GLN A 55 16.14 -4.15 -1.32
CA GLN A 55 16.76 -3.54 -0.14
C GLN A 55 15.73 -2.96 0.82
N LEU A 56 14.73 -2.24 0.31
CA LEU A 56 13.63 -1.69 1.12
C LEU A 56 12.65 -2.74 1.65
N SER A 57 12.78 -3.99 1.21
CA SER A 57 11.96 -5.11 1.67
C SER A 57 12.72 -6.05 2.62
N GLY A 58 14.00 -5.74 2.91
CA GLY A 58 14.83 -6.55 3.81
C GLY A 58 15.27 -7.88 3.21
N ASP A 59 15.29 -7.98 1.88
CA ASP A 59 15.90 -9.13 1.22
C ASP A 59 17.42 -9.08 1.46
N GLN A 60 18.01 -10.28 1.57
CA GLN A 60 19.44 -10.51 1.71
C GLN A 60 19.79 -11.79 0.95
N GLN A 61 19.78 -11.70 -0.38
CA GLN A 61 20.06 -12.84 -1.25
C GLN A 61 21.55 -13.23 -1.19
N MET A 62 21.81 -14.47 -0.82
CA MET A 62 23.17 -15.03 -0.71
C MET A 62 23.32 -16.27 -1.59
N LYS A 63 24.53 -16.47 -2.12
CA LYS A 63 24.86 -17.70 -2.85
C LYS A 63 24.66 -18.94 -1.99
N SER A 64 23.98 -19.94 -2.54
CA SER A 64 23.82 -21.24 -1.89
C SER A 64 24.81 -22.28 -2.43
N LEU A 65 24.84 -23.44 -1.78
CA LEU A 65 25.58 -24.62 -2.25
C LEU A 65 24.77 -25.45 -3.27
N TYR A 66 23.51 -25.07 -3.54
CA TYR A 66 22.61 -25.80 -4.42
C TYR A 66 22.72 -25.27 -5.86
N LYS A 67 22.86 -26.19 -6.82
CA LYS A 67 22.93 -25.89 -8.26
C LYS A 67 22.02 -26.82 -9.04
N PHE A 68 21.45 -26.33 -10.14
CA PHE A 68 20.56 -27.10 -11.00
C PHE A 68 20.96 -27.01 -12.47
N ASP A 69 21.85 -27.91 -12.89
CA ASP A 69 22.16 -28.08 -14.32
C ASP A 69 21.32 -29.21 -14.93
N GLU A 70 21.18 -30.31 -14.20
CA GLU A 70 20.48 -31.54 -14.59
C GLU A 70 19.66 -32.10 -13.42
N ASN A 71 18.98 -33.22 -13.64
CA ASN A 71 18.36 -33.98 -12.54
C ASN A 71 19.44 -34.49 -11.60
N ILE A 72 19.27 -34.20 -10.32
CA ILE A 72 20.20 -34.58 -9.26
C ILE A 72 19.40 -35.37 -8.22
N GLU A 73 19.88 -36.56 -7.85
CA GLU A 73 19.26 -37.37 -6.80
C GLU A 73 20.23 -37.49 -5.62
N ASP A 74 19.74 -37.10 -4.42
CA ASP A 74 20.39 -37.25 -3.12
C ASP A 74 21.88 -36.85 -3.12
N LYS A 75 22.21 -35.72 -3.76
CA LYS A 75 23.58 -35.23 -3.74
C LYS A 75 23.89 -34.65 -2.37
N GLN A 76 24.96 -35.15 -1.75
CA GLN A 76 25.43 -34.64 -0.47
C GLN A 76 25.95 -33.21 -0.65
N VAL A 77 25.37 -32.27 0.11
CA VAL A 77 25.80 -30.87 0.16
C VAL A 77 27.07 -30.75 1.00
N CYS A 78 27.03 -31.34 2.19
CA CYS A 78 28.06 -31.22 3.21
C CYS A 78 27.83 -32.22 4.34
N GLN A 79 28.81 -32.30 5.24
CA GLN A 79 28.79 -33.07 6.47
C GLN A 79 29.29 -32.18 7.59
N LYS A 80 28.55 -32.14 8.69
CA LYS A 80 28.85 -31.24 9.80
C LYS A 80 28.72 -31.97 11.13
N ASN A 81 29.73 -31.81 11.98
CA ASN A 81 29.66 -32.22 13.38
C ASN A 81 29.02 -31.09 14.17
N VAL A 82 27.87 -31.36 14.78
CA VAL A 82 27.03 -30.32 15.37
C VAL A 82 27.21 -30.29 16.89
N THR A 83 27.36 -29.08 17.41
CA THR A 83 27.45 -28.83 18.86
C THR A 83 26.05 -28.72 19.49
N LYS A 84 25.93 -28.95 20.80
CA LYS A 84 24.68 -28.71 21.55
C LYS A 84 24.03 -27.36 21.29
N MET A 85 24.82 -26.29 21.28
CA MET A 85 24.33 -24.92 21.06
C MET A 85 23.77 -24.75 19.65
N GLU A 86 24.37 -25.38 18.64
CA GLU A 86 23.85 -25.35 17.27
C GLU A 86 22.58 -26.18 17.12
N MET A 87 22.48 -27.34 17.78
CA MET A 87 21.23 -28.12 17.79
C MET A 87 20.08 -27.34 18.41
N GLN A 88 20.36 -26.65 19.53
CA GLN A 88 19.35 -25.85 20.21
C GLN A 88 18.78 -24.74 19.31
N LYS A 89 19.61 -24.10 18.48
CA LYS A 89 19.12 -23.12 17.49
C LYS A 89 18.11 -23.69 16.50
N TRP A 90 18.31 -24.93 16.05
CA TRP A 90 17.33 -25.59 15.19
C TRP A 90 16.06 -25.97 15.95
N MET A 91 16.18 -26.45 17.19
CA MET A 91 15.02 -26.76 18.03
C MET A 91 14.17 -25.50 18.29
N ASP A 92 14.81 -24.38 18.66
CA ASP A 92 14.14 -23.09 18.87
C ASP A 92 13.42 -22.62 17.59
N ALA A 93 14.04 -22.83 16.41
CA ALA A 93 13.45 -22.51 15.12
C ALA A 93 12.28 -23.44 14.74
N ILE A 94 12.34 -24.72 15.12
CA ILE A 94 11.27 -25.70 14.92
C ILE A 94 10.07 -25.36 15.82
N ASP A 95 10.32 -25.00 17.09
CA ASP A 95 9.27 -24.59 18.04
C ASP A 95 8.47 -23.36 17.54
N GLN A 96 9.12 -22.49 16.78
CA GLN A 96 8.52 -21.29 16.19
C GLN A 96 8.05 -21.48 14.73
N GLU A 97 8.06 -22.71 14.21
CA GLU A 97 7.69 -23.07 12.83
C GLU A 97 8.41 -22.20 11.77
N TYR A 98 9.74 -22.12 11.83
CA TYR A 98 10.50 -21.28 10.89
C TYR A 98 10.32 -21.74 9.45
N ILE A 99 10.07 -20.74 8.60
CA ILE A 99 10.00 -20.86 7.14
C ILE A 99 11.30 -20.34 6.56
N VAL A 100 11.82 -21.08 5.58
CA VAL A 100 13.00 -20.76 4.79
C VAL A 100 12.58 -20.26 3.42
N GLU A 101 13.15 -19.16 2.96
CA GLU A 101 12.96 -18.62 1.61
C GLU A 101 14.14 -18.95 0.68
N PHE A 102 13.83 -19.50 -0.49
CA PHE A 102 14.76 -19.75 -1.58
C PHE A 102 14.36 -18.94 -2.82
N TYR A 103 15.36 -18.50 -3.58
CA TYR A 103 15.19 -17.82 -4.87
C TYR A 103 15.78 -18.67 -5.99
N ILE A 104 15.01 -18.86 -7.07
CA ILE A 104 15.47 -19.49 -8.30
C ILE A 104 15.05 -18.61 -9.47
N GLY A 105 16.00 -17.86 -10.03
CA GLY A 105 15.68 -16.73 -10.90
C GLY A 105 14.75 -15.76 -10.17
N ASP A 106 13.55 -15.55 -10.71
CA ASP A 106 12.59 -14.59 -10.18
C ASP A 106 11.49 -15.25 -9.34
N GLN A 107 11.61 -16.56 -9.06
CA GLN A 107 10.64 -17.34 -8.29
C GLN A 107 11.08 -17.53 -6.85
N ILE A 108 10.13 -17.35 -5.93
CA ILE A 108 10.32 -17.57 -4.49
C ILE A 108 9.71 -18.93 -4.13
N MET A 109 10.46 -19.73 -3.38
CA MET A 109 9.99 -21.00 -2.83
C MET A 109 10.16 -21.01 -1.32
N HIS A 110 9.16 -21.56 -0.63
CA HIS A 110 9.15 -21.67 0.82
C HIS A 110 9.34 -23.11 1.25
N ASP A 111 10.18 -23.32 2.27
CA ASP A 111 10.34 -24.59 2.96
C ASP A 111 10.27 -24.41 4.48
N ILE A 112 10.25 -25.51 5.23
CA ILE A 112 10.31 -25.50 6.70
C ILE A 112 11.67 -26.02 7.17
N VAL A 113 12.10 -25.53 8.34
CA VAL A 113 13.34 -26.00 8.99
C VAL A 113 13.20 -27.44 9.49
N GLY A 114 12.04 -27.78 10.07
CA GLY A 114 11.79 -29.08 10.68
C GLY A 114 10.38 -29.17 11.26
N ILE A 115 10.10 -30.27 11.95
CA ILE A 115 8.79 -30.58 12.55
C ILE A 115 9.01 -31.08 13.98
N PHE A 116 8.10 -30.73 14.89
CA PHE A 116 8.02 -31.33 16.22
C PHE A 116 6.80 -32.25 16.30
N GLU A 117 7.03 -33.55 16.44
CA GLU A 117 5.98 -34.58 16.48
C GLU A 117 6.26 -35.59 17.59
N ASN A 118 5.22 -36.03 18.29
CA ASN A 118 5.30 -37.06 19.34
C ASN A 118 6.32 -36.78 20.46
N GLY A 119 6.61 -35.51 20.75
CA GLY A 119 7.60 -35.12 21.77
C GLY A 119 9.05 -35.18 21.30
N GLN A 120 9.29 -35.42 20.00
CA GLN A 120 10.61 -35.49 19.37
C GLN A 120 10.77 -34.41 18.31
N TYR A 121 12.01 -33.95 18.15
CA TYR A 121 12.37 -32.92 17.17
C TYR A 121 12.93 -33.59 15.92
N TYR A 122 12.39 -33.20 14.76
CA TYR A 122 12.80 -33.71 13.46
C TYR A 122 13.33 -32.56 12.60
N LEU A 123 14.63 -32.58 12.30
CA LEU A 123 15.28 -31.60 11.43
C LEU A 123 15.18 -32.05 9.97
N LYS A 124 14.80 -31.15 9.08
CA LYS A 124 14.82 -31.42 7.64
C LYS A 124 16.26 -31.35 7.13
N ASN A 125 16.81 -32.48 6.69
CA ASN A 125 18.18 -32.56 6.15
C ASN A 125 18.23 -32.88 4.65
N ARG A 126 17.09 -33.24 4.03
CA ARG A 126 16.97 -33.43 2.58
C ARG A 126 16.01 -32.41 1.99
N ILE A 127 16.41 -31.76 0.89
CA ILE A 127 15.56 -30.81 0.17
C ILE A 127 15.40 -31.28 -1.27
N THR A 128 14.16 -31.46 -1.70
CA THR A 128 13.85 -31.85 -3.08
C THR A 128 13.17 -30.70 -3.81
N PHE A 129 13.89 -30.09 -4.75
CA PHE A 129 13.38 -29.02 -5.62
C PHE A 129 12.77 -29.65 -6.88
N ASN A 130 11.47 -29.50 -7.10
CA ASN A 130 10.86 -29.82 -8.39
C ASN A 130 10.75 -28.55 -9.22
N LEU A 131 11.42 -28.55 -10.37
CA LEU A 131 11.49 -27.41 -11.28
C LEU A 131 10.75 -27.77 -12.57
N TYR A 132 9.85 -26.91 -13.00
CA TYR A 132 9.06 -27.09 -14.20
C TYR A 132 9.55 -26.11 -15.26
N LYS A 133 10.19 -26.62 -16.31
CA LYS A 133 10.72 -25.82 -17.41
C LYS A 133 9.79 -25.89 -18.63
N SER A 134 9.63 -24.74 -19.31
CA SER A 134 9.00 -24.65 -20.62
C SER A 134 9.89 -25.28 -21.70
N ASN A 135 9.32 -25.49 -22.90
CA ASN A 135 10.03 -25.98 -24.08
C ASN A 135 11.25 -25.10 -24.42
N ASP A 136 11.16 -23.79 -24.16
CA ASP A 136 12.24 -22.83 -24.38
C ASP A 136 13.27 -22.80 -23.24
N LYS A 137 13.30 -23.83 -22.39
CA LYS A 137 14.17 -23.98 -21.20
C LYS A 137 14.02 -22.90 -20.13
N ARG A 138 13.01 -22.02 -20.23
CA ARG A 138 12.65 -21.05 -19.19
C ARG A 138 12.00 -21.75 -18.00
N LEU A 139 12.39 -21.37 -16.80
CA LEU A 139 11.73 -21.84 -15.57
C LEU A 139 10.34 -21.19 -15.48
N MET A 140 9.30 -22.00 -15.35
CA MET A 140 7.91 -21.52 -15.28
C MET A 140 7.34 -21.63 -13.87
N TYR A 141 7.75 -22.66 -13.12
CA TYR A 141 7.28 -22.92 -11.77
C TYR A 141 8.28 -23.82 -11.06
N GLY A 142 8.36 -23.71 -9.74
CA GLY A 142 8.99 -24.74 -8.94
C GLY A 142 8.38 -24.82 -7.56
N ASN A 143 8.44 -26.02 -6.98
CA ASN A 143 7.99 -26.26 -5.62
C ASN A 143 8.98 -27.17 -4.89
N ILE A 144 8.90 -27.13 -3.57
CA ILE A 144 9.68 -28.02 -2.72
C ILE A 144 8.74 -29.10 -2.20
N THR A 145 9.04 -30.36 -2.51
CA THR A 145 8.26 -31.48 -1.98
C THR A 145 8.63 -31.76 -0.54
N ARG A 146 7.64 -32.23 0.22
CA ARG A 146 7.80 -32.70 1.60
C ARG A 146 7.53 -34.20 1.63
N SER A 147 8.52 -34.96 2.09
CA SER A 147 8.40 -36.39 2.38
C SER A 147 8.87 -36.68 3.80
N ASP A 148 8.26 -37.66 4.45
CA ASP A 148 8.66 -38.09 5.80
C ASP A 148 10.12 -38.55 5.87
N LYS A 149 10.68 -38.98 4.72
CA LYS A 149 12.10 -39.40 4.59
C LYS A 149 13.09 -38.23 4.60
N ASP A 150 12.60 -36.99 4.52
CA ASP A 150 13.45 -35.80 4.46
C ASP A 150 13.97 -35.35 5.84
N PHE A 151 13.53 -36.03 6.90
CA PHE A 151 13.76 -35.63 8.27
C PHE A 151 14.65 -36.60 9.04
N ILE A 152 15.44 -36.05 9.96
CA ILE A 152 16.26 -36.77 10.94
C ILE A 152 15.86 -36.36 12.35
N GLU A 153 15.80 -37.32 13.26
CA GLU A 153 15.58 -37.04 14.68
C GLU A 153 16.82 -36.33 15.26
N ILE A 154 16.59 -35.23 15.97
CA ILE A 154 17.64 -34.47 16.67
C ILE A 154 17.34 -34.40 18.17
N ASN A 155 18.39 -34.49 18.98
CA ASN A 155 18.29 -34.40 20.44
C ASN A 155 19.47 -33.62 21.01
N SER A 156 19.19 -32.61 21.83
CA SER A 156 20.20 -31.76 22.48
C SER A 156 21.01 -32.47 23.58
N GLN A 157 20.68 -33.70 23.96
CA GLN A 157 21.39 -34.39 25.04
C GLN A 157 22.76 -34.95 24.59
N VAL A 158 22.97 -35.20 23.30
CA VAL A 158 24.18 -35.84 22.76
C VAL A 158 25.06 -34.81 22.06
N ASP A 159 26.33 -34.70 22.44
CA ASP A 159 27.31 -33.85 21.74
C ASP A 159 27.94 -34.58 20.55
N GLY A 160 28.20 -33.85 19.46
CA GLY A 160 29.00 -34.34 18.35
C GLY A 160 28.26 -35.27 17.39
N ILE A 161 26.94 -35.12 17.26
CA ILE A 161 26.17 -35.83 16.23
C ILE A 161 26.60 -35.32 14.86
N GLU A 162 26.93 -36.25 13.97
CA GLU A 162 27.30 -35.96 12.61
C GLU A 162 26.04 -35.91 11.73
N ILE A 163 25.74 -34.73 11.17
CA ILE A 163 24.60 -34.50 10.30
C ILE A 163 25.07 -34.32 8.86
N ARG A 164 24.46 -35.07 7.95
CA ARG A 164 24.68 -34.97 6.49
C ARG A 164 23.47 -34.34 5.84
N PHE A 165 23.71 -33.30 5.05
CA PHE A 165 22.67 -32.61 4.29
C PHE A 165 22.70 -33.06 2.84
N TYR A 166 21.52 -33.29 2.26
CA TYR A 166 21.34 -33.75 0.90
C TYR A 166 20.37 -32.85 0.15
N TYR A 167 20.53 -32.81 -1.17
CA TYR A 167 19.55 -32.16 -2.04
C TYR A 167 19.32 -32.95 -3.31
N SER A 168 18.08 -32.84 -3.80
CA SER A 168 17.64 -33.44 -5.04
C SER A 168 16.99 -32.36 -5.90
N VAL A 169 17.21 -32.43 -7.20
CA VAL A 169 16.59 -31.55 -8.19
C VAL A 169 15.89 -32.41 -9.23
N ILE A 170 14.59 -32.24 -9.36
CA ILE A 170 13.76 -32.95 -10.34
C ILE A 170 13.22 -31.92 -11.32
N ILE A 171 13.80 -31.90 -12.51
CA ILE A 171 13.38 -31.06 -13.63
C ILE A 171 12.34 -31.81 -14.44
N LYS A 172 11.13 -31.25 -14.53
CA LYS A 172 10.00 -31.76 -15.31
C LYS A 172 9.65 -30.76 -16.41
N GLN A 173 9.03 -31.28 -17.47
CA GLN A 173 8.45 -30.43 -18.50
C GLN A 173 7.14 -29.83 -17.98
N TYR A 174 7.00 -28.52 -18.17
CA TYR A 174 5.81 -27.79 -17.77
C TYR A 174 4.65 -28.15 -18.74
N ASN A 175 3.54 -28.62 -18.18
CA ASN A 175 2.28 -28.81 -18.92
C ASN A 175 1.29 -27.73 -18.48
N GLU A 176 0.63 -27.07 -19.42
CA GLU A 176 -0.37 -26.01 -19.15
C GLU A 176 -1.53 -26.47 -18.24
N LEU A 177 -1.82 -27.78 -18.22
CA LEU A 177 -2.79 -28.40 -17.31
C LEU A 177 -2.36 -28.38 -15.83
N MET A 178 -1.08 -28.09 -15.54
CA MET A 178 -0.56 -27.95 -14.17
C MET A 178 -0.66 -26.51 -13.66
N ASN A 179 -1.51 -25.65 -14.22
CA ASN A 179 -1.81 -24.34 -13.65
C ASN A 179 -2.40 -24.49 -12.24
N VAL A 180 -1.53 -24.45 -11.23
CA VAL A 180 -1.89 -24.56 -9.81
C VAL A 180 -2.60 -23.29 -9.32
N HIS A 181 -2.44 -22.16 -10.02
CA HIS A 181 -3.08 -20.89 -9.71
C HIS A 181 -4.38 -20.70 -10.49
N ASP A 182 -5.31 -21.66 -10.40
CA ASP A 182 -6.66 -21.52 -10.95
C ASP A 182 -7.50 -20.61 -10.04
N HIS A 183 -7.04 -19.37 -9.84
CA HIS A 183 -7.83 -18.32 -9.21
C HIS A 183 -8.82 -17.78 -10.24
N SER A 184 -9.90 -18.52 -10.45
CA SER A 184 -11.05 -18.04 -11.21
C SER A 184 -11.43 -16.64 -10.72
N VAL A 185 -11.22 -15.66 -11.60
CA VAL A 185 -11.59 -14.27 -11.32
C VAL A 185 -13.09 -14.26 -11.07
N LYS A 186 -13.51 -13.82 -9.88
CA LYS A 186 -14.91 -13.78 -9.46
C LYS A 186 -15.65 -12.61 -10.14
N TRP A 187 -15.66 -12.58 -11.47
CA TRP A 187 -16.30 -11.55 -12.30
C TRP A 187 -17.76 -11.30 -11.91
N HIS A 188 -18.48 -12.34 -11.50
CA HIS A 188 -19.86 -12.24 -11.02
C HIS A 188 -20.01 -11.26 -9.85
N LEU A 189 -19.07 -11.28 -8.90
CA LEU A 189 -19.09 -10.39 -7.73
C LEU A 189 -18.83 -8.93 -8.17
N LEU A 190 -17.91 -8.73 -9.12
CA LEU A 190 -17.59 -7.39 -9.63
C LEU A 190 -18.76 -6.77 -10.40
N ILE A 191 -19.43 -7.56 -11.25
CA ILE A 191 -20.61 -7.12 -12.01
C ILE A 191 -21.74 -6.75 -11.05
N PHE A 192 -22.00 -7.60 -10.04
CA PHE A 192 -23.03 -7.34 -9.04
C PHE A 192 -22.76 -6.04 -8.26
N LYS A 193 -21.52 -5.83 -7.80
CA LYS A 193 -21.10 -4.58 -7.16
C LYS A 193 -21.29 -3.37 -8.08
N SER A 194 -20.90 -3.49 -9.34
CA SER A 194 -21.04 -2.41 -10.33
C SER A 194 -22.50 -2.00 -10.54
N ILE A 195 -23.42 -2.97 -10.60
CA ILE A 195 -24.87 -2.72 -10.72
C ILE A 195 -25.40 -1.98 -9.50
N ILE A 196 -25.03 -2.41 -8.28
CA ILE A 196 -25.45 -1.74 -7.04
C ILE A 196 -25.00 -0.27 -7.01
N ILE A 197 -23.75 -0.01 -7.40
CA ILE A 197 -23.20 1.34 -7.40
C ILE A 197 -23.89 2.21 -8.45
N LEU A 198 -24.17 1.69 -9.64
CA LEU A 198 -24.91 2.40 -10.67
C LEU A 198 -26.32 2.78 -10.20
N VAL A 199 -27.02 1.84 -9.54
CA VAL A 199 -28.33 2.11 -8.91
C VAL A 199 -28.21 3.21 -7.84
N LEU A 200 -27.17 3.16 -7.00
CA LEU A 200 -26.93 4.19 -5.99
C LEU A 200 -26.71 5.57 -6.62
N VAL A 201 -25.90 5.67 -7.68
CA VAL A 201 -25.66 6.92 -8.41
C VAL A 201 -26.97 7.48 -8.98
N ILE A 202 -27.82 6.63 -9.59
CA ILE A 202 -29.11 7.04 -10.15
C ILE A 202 -30.04 7.56 -9.05
N ILE A 203 -30.16 6.84 -7.93
CA ILE A 203 -31.01 7.24 -6.80
C ILE A 203 -30.53 8.57 -6.23
N VAL A 204 -29.22 8.71 -5.96
CA VAL A 204 -28.64 9.93 -5.38
C VAL A 204 -28.85 11.11 -6.32
N SER A 205 -28.58 10.93 -7.62
CA SER A 205 -28.80 11.98 -8.62
C SER A 205 -30.28 12.37 -8.72
N GLY A 206 -31.20 11.39 -8.67
CA GLY A 206 -32.64 11.62 -8.68
C GLY A 206 -33.14 12.37 -7.45
N VAL A 207 -32.69 11.98 -6.25
CA VAL A 207 -33.03 12.63 -4.98
C VAL A 207 -32.48 14.06 -4.96
N LEU A 208 -31.21 14.27 -5.35
CA LEU A 208 -30.61 15.59 -5.42
C LEU A 208 -31.34 16.48 -6.42
N ARG A 209 -31.60 15.99 -7.63
CA ARG A 209 -32.33 16.75 -8.65
C ARG A 209 -33.72 17.14 -8.14
N ARG A 210 -34.47 16.19 -7.56
CA ARG A 210 -35.81 16.46 -7.02
C ARG A 210 -35.77 17.44 -5.86
N SER A 211 -34.82 17.29 -4.94
CA SER A 211 -34.67 18.21 -3.80
C SER A 211 -34.31 19.61 -4.26
N ILE A 212 -33.38 19.74 -5.21
CA ILE A 212 -32.96 21.02 -5.77
C ILE A 212 -34.11 21.68 -6.54
N LEU A 213 -34.86 20.93 -7.36
CA LEU A 213 -36.02 21.46 -8.10
C LEU A 213 -37.13 21.93 -7.15
N ASN A 214 -37.46 21.14 -6.12
CA ASN A 214 -38.44 21.54 -5.11
C ASN A 214 -37.98 22.80 -4.35
N ASP A 215 -36.69 22.90 -4.03
CA ASP A 215 -36.13 24.09 -3.39
C ASP A 215 -36.20 25.31 -4.33
N TYR A 216 -36.03 25.12 -5.65
CA TYR A 216 -36.16 26.18 -6.65
C TYR A 216 -37.62 26.62 -6.88
N SER A 217 -38.58 25.69 -6.89
CA SER A 217 -40.01 26.05 -7.06
C SER A 217 -40.58 26.82 -5.86
N ASN A 218 -39.96 26.71 -4.70
CA ASN A 218 -40.36 27.40 -3.47
C ASN A 218 -39.65 28.76 -3.29
N ILE A 219 -39.16 29.38 -4.38
CA ILE A 219 -38.68 30.77 -4.32
C ILE A 219 -39.91 31.68 -4.25
N PRO A 220 -40.10 32.44 -3.17
CA PRO A 220 -41.21 33.37 -3.10
C PRO A 220 -40.99 34.53 -4.08
N ASP A 221 -42.06 34.99 -4.74
CA ASP A 221 -42.03 36.17 -5.61
C ASP A 221 -41.45 37.38 -4.85
N GLU A 222 -40.78 38.29 -5.57
CA GLU A 222 -40.02 39.45 -5.02
C GLU A 222 -40.80 40.33 -4.02
N GLU A 223 -42.13 40.22 -3.98
CA GLU A 223 -43.02 40.95 -3.06
C GLU A 223 -43.05 40.39 -1.62
N ASN A 224 -42.51 39.19 -1.37
CA ASN A 224 -42.49 38.58 -0.04
C ASN A 224 -41.12 38.79 0.65
N GLU A 225 -41.09 39.55 1.76
CA GLU A 225 -39.91 39.78 2.64
C GLU A 225 -39.45 38.50 3.41
N ILE A 226 -39.54 37.31 2.81
CA ILE A 226 -39.09 36.07 3.45
C ILE A 226 -37.58 35.98 3.35
N GLU A 227 -36.88 36.04 4.50
CA GLU A 227 -35.44 35.85 4.57
C GLU A 227 -35.04 34.51 3.90
N PRO A 228 -34.04 34.50 3.00
CA PRO A 228 -33.59 33.27 2.36
C PRO A 228 -33.12 32.27 3.42
N GLN A 229 -33.62 31.03 3.36
CA GLN A 229 -33.27 29.96 4.31
C GLN A 229 -32.24 28.98 3.73
N GLY A 230 -31.46 28.37 4.63
CA GLY A 230 -30.50 27.30 4.30
C GLY A 230 -29.35 27.76 3.40
N TRP A 231 -29.05 26.98 2.37
CA TRP A 231 -27.93 27.23 1.45
C TRP A 231 -28.08 28.56 0.70
N LYS A 232 -29.32 29.01 0.45
CA LYS A 232 -29.61 30.27 -0.24
C LYS A 232 -29.10 31.49 0.55
N ALA A 233 -29.18 31.43 1.88
CA ALA A 233 -28.75 32.52 2.77
C ALA A 233 -27.23 32.72 2.79
N ILE A 234 -26.47 31.67 2.47
CA ILE A 234 -25.03 31.54 2.78
C ILE A 234 -24.19 31.57 1.50
N LYS A 235 -24.71 32.13 0.41
CA LYS A 235 -24.00 32.22 -0.89
C LYS A 235 -22.62 32.88 -0.77
N ILE A 236 -22.53 33.99 -0.04
CA ILE A 236 -21.27 34.74 0.13
C ILE A 236 -20.34 34.03 1.13
N GLU A 237 -20.90 33.52 2.22
CA GLU A 237 -20.15 32.93 3.33
C GLU A 237 -19.59 31.54 2.97
N SER A 238 -20.31 30.75 2.18
CA SER A 238 -19.88 29.41 1.75
C SER A 238 -18.68 29.43 0.79
N LEU A 239 -18.45 30.54 0.11
CA LEU A 239 -17.28 30.70 -0.75
C LEU A 239 -16.03 31.15 0.01
N MET A 240 -16.16 31.48 1.31
CA MET A 240 -15.03 31.96 2.09
C MET A 240 -13.87 30.97 2.14
N PRO A 241 -12.63 31.47 2.24
CA PRO A 241 -11.47 30.60 2.33
C PRO A 241 -11.46 29.82 3.65
N PRO A 242 -10.98 28.57 3.65
CA PRO A 242 -10.93 27.73 4.84
C PRO A 242 -9.95 28.29 5.87
N SER A 243 -10.14 27.89 7.14
CA SER A 243 -9.13 28.08 8.18
C SER A 243 -7.83 27.38 7.79
N ASN A 244 -6.68 27.98 8.12
CA ASN A 244 -5.36 27.42 7.80
C ASN A 244 -5.17 27.02 6.32
N ARG A 245 -5.38 27.99 5.42
CA ARG A 245 -5.28 27.85 3.95
C ARG A 245 -4.03 27.11 3.46
N ILE A 246 -2.90 27.30 4.17
CA ILE A 246 -1.61 26.67 3.86
C ILE A 246 -1.73 25.15 3.96
N VAL A 247 -1.97 24.63 5.16
CA VAL A 247 -2.05 23.18 5.44
C VAL A 247 -3.15 22.53 4.61
N PHE A 248 -4.30 23.21 4.47
CA PHE A 248 -5.41 22.69 3.68
C PHE A 248 -5.02 22.51 2.21
N SER A 249 -4.41 23.51 1.58
CA SER A 249 -3.99 23.39 0.18
C SER A 249 -2.87 22.36 -0.03
N ALA A 250 -1.98 22.20 0.96
CA ALA A 250 -0.96 21.16 0.95
C ALA A 250 -1.59 19.76 0.96
N LEU A 251 -2.55 19.50 1.87
CA LEU A 251 -3.28 18.23 1.96
C LEU A 251 -4.05 17.90 0.67
N LEU A 252 -4.66 18.90 0.04
CA LEU A 252 -5.36 18.71 -1.23
C LEU A 252 -4.42 18.39 -2.39
N GLY A 253 -3.28 19.08 -2.46
CA GLY A 253 -2.26 18.80 -3.46
C GLY A 253 -1.71 17.38 -3.32
N THR A 254 -1.35 16.99 -2.09
CA THR A 254 -0.81 15.66 -1.81
C THR A 254 -1.83 14.56 -2.06
N GLY A 255 -3.10 14.76 -1.71
CA GLY A 255 -4.14 13.76 -1.96
C GLY A 255 -4.45 13.54 -3.44
N ILE A 256 -4.48 14.61 -4.27
CA ILE A 256 -4.62 14.46 -5.73
C ILE A 256 -3.37 13.80 -6.33
N HIS A 257 -2.19 14.13 -5.81
CA HIS A 257 -0.97 13.44 -6.19
C HIS A 257 -1.09 11.94 -5.92
N PHE A 258 -1.53 11.53 -4.73
CA PHE A 258 -1.73 10.12 -4.38
C PHE A 258 -2.78 9.40 -5.22
N LEU A 259 -3.85 10.10 -5.60
CA LEU A 259 -4.86 9.58 -6.52
C LEU A 259 -4.21 9.11 -7.82
N ILE A 260 -3.36 9.96 -8.39
CA ILE A 260 -2.70 9.67 -9.68
C ILE A 260 -1.60 8.62 -9.52
N THR A 261 -0.84 8.65 -8.43
CA THR A 261 0.21 7.64 -8.19
C THR A 261 -0.37 6.24 -7.98
N ILE A 262 -1.46 6.10 -7.23
CA ILE A 262 -2.11 4.80 -7.01
C ILE A 262 -2.71 4.31 -8.33
N LEU A 263 -3.39 5.16 -9.09
CA LEU A 263 -3.92 4.80 -10.39
C LEU A 263 -2.80 4.33 -11.35
N ALA A 264 -1.67 5.05 -11.39
CA ALA A 264 -0.53 4.67 -12.22
C ALA A 264 0.07 3.32 -11.80
N LEU A 265 0.23 3.07 -10.50
CA LEU A 265 0.71 1.78 -9.97
C LEU A 265 -0.22 0.63 -10.36
N LEU A 266 -1.54 0.82 -10.23
CA LEU A 266 -2.49 -0.22 -10.62
C LEU A 266 -2.46 -0.50 -12.12
N ILE A 267 -2.34 0.53 -12.97
CA ILE A 267 -2.21 0.37 -14.42
C ILE A 267 -0.94 -0.40 -14.77
N LEU A 268 0.20 -0.04 -14.18
CA LEU A 268 1.47 -0.75 -14.42
C LEU A 268 1.40 -2.22 -13.95
N GLY A 269 0.72 -2.48 -12.83
CA GLY A 269 0.48 -3.84 -12.34
C GLY A 269 -0.42 -4.66 -13.27
N SER A 270 -1.43 -4.04 -13.88
CA SER A 270 -2.27 -4.70 -14.89
C SER A 270 -1.54 -5.07 -16.18
N PHE A 271 -0.43 -4.39 -16.49
CA PHE A 271 0.44 -4.75 -17.61
C PHE A 271 1.56 -5.72 -17.23
N GLU A 272 1.55 -6.25 -15.99
CA GLU A 272 2.58 -7.16 -15.47
C GLU A 272 4.00 -6.60 -15.59
N LEU A 273 4.13 -5.26 -15.54
CA LEU A 273 5.44 -4.58 -15.63
C LEU A 273 6.24 -4.65 -14.33
N PHE A 274 5.62 -5.11 -13.24
CA PHE A 274 6.34 -5.43 -12.02
C PHE A 274 6.91 -6.83 -12.17
N GLU A 275 8.23 -6.92 -12.31
CA GLU A 275 8.94 -8.19 -12.12
C GLU A 275 8.51 -8.81 -10.77
N THR A 276 8.42 -10.14 -10.72
CA THR A 276 7.96 -10.92 -9.54
C THR A 276 8.89 -10.78 -8.33
N HIS A 277 9.90 -9.92 -8.40
CA HIS A 277 10.78 -9.59 -7.30
C HIS A 277 10.05 -8.88 -6.16
N LYS A 278 10.33 -9.36 -4.95
CA LYS A 278 9.89 -8.75 -3.70
C LYS A 278 10.35 -7.29 -3.65
N GLY A 279 9.40 -6.38 -3.40
CA GLY A 279 9.67 -4.95 -3.33
C GLY A 279 9.65 -4.16 -4.64
N SER A 280 9.37 -4.80 -5.79
CA SER A 280 9.24 -4.11 -7.09
C SER A 280 8.18 -2.99 -7.04
N ILE A 281 7.01 -3.26 -6.44
CA ILE A 281 5.93 -2.28 -6.23
C ILE A 281 6.40 -1.08 -5.39
N LYS A 282 7.18 -1.30 -4.33
CA LYS A 282 7.71 -0.22 -3.48
C LYS A 282 8.65 0.68 -4.28
N SER A 283 9.56 0.09 -5.06
CA SER A 283 10.50 0.85 -5.90
C SER A 283 9.79 1.67 -6.99
N ALA A 284 8.83 1.07 -7.68
CA ALA A 284 8.03 1.75 -8.69
C ALA A 284 7.20 2.89 -8.06
N GLY A 285 6.65 2.66 -6.87
CA GLY A 285 5.93 3.67 -6.11
C GLY A 285 6.79 4.90 -5.83
N ILE A 286 8.03 4.71 -5.36
CA ILE A 286 8.97 5.81 -5.11
C ILE A 286 9.28 6.59 -6.39
N ILE A 287 9.53 5.89 -7.50
CA ILE A 287 9.83 6.52 -8.80
C ILE A 287 8.63 7.36 -9.28
N ILE A 288 7.44 6.76 -9.35
CA ILE A 288 6.21 7.41 -9.83
C ILE A 288 5.85 8.60 -8.93
N TYR A 289 5.92 8.43 -7.62
CA TYR A 289 5.70 9.51 -6.66
C TYR A 289 6.68 10.67 -6.86
N SER A 290 7.95 10.37 -7.13
CA SER A 290 8.98 11.39 -7.32
C SER A 290 8.72 12.22 -8.58
N PHE A 291 8.35 11.58 -9.70
CA PHE A 291 7.97 12.27 -10.93
C PHE A 291 6.62 13.01 -10.83
N GLY A 292 5.69 12.48 -10.03
CA GLY A 292 4.40 13.10 -9.75
C GLY A 292 4.48 14.39 -8.92
N GLY A 293 5.67 14.77 -8.43
CA GLY A 293 5.87 16.03 -7.68
C GLY A 293 5.35 17.27 -8.40
N SER A 294 5.44 17.32 -9.73
CA SER A 294 4.89 18.42 -10.54
C SER A 294 3.38 18.59 -10.39
N ILE A 295 2.65 17.48 -10.27
CA ILE A 295 1.20 17.45 -10.08
C ILE A 295 0.85 17.92 -8.68
N ASN A 296 1.58 17.44 -7.66
CA ASN A 296 1.42 17.87 -6.27
C ASN A 296 1.55 19.39 -6.14
N GLY A 297 2.64 19.94 -6.67
CA GLY A 297 2.90 21.38 -6.69
C GLY A 297 1.79 22.15 -7.42
N TYR A 298 1.39 21.68 -8.62
CA TYR A 298 0.39 22.35 -9.44
C TYR A 298 -0.95 22.55 -8.74
N TYR A 299 -1.53 21.48 -8.18
CA TYR A 299 -2.81 21.56 -7.50
C TYR A 299 -2.73 22.34 -6.20
N CYS A 300 -1.64 22.18 -5.44
CA CYS A 300 -1.42 22.97 -4.22
C CYS A 300 -1.33 24.47 -4.52
N GLY A 301 -0.49 24.88 -5.49
CA GLY A 301 -0.33 26.28 -5.90
C GLY A 301 -1.64 26.89 -6.44
N LYS A 302 -2.43 26.09 -7.17
CA LYS A 302 -3.76 26.46 -7.66
C LYS A 302 -4.74 26.72 -6.51
N PHE A 303 -4.94 25.77 -5.60
CA PHE A 303 -5.89 25.95 -4.49
C PHE A 303 -5.45 27.04 -3.51
N TYR A 304 -4.15 27.17 -3.26
CA TYR A 304 -3.64 28.20 -2.37
C TYR A 304 -3.87 29.61 -2.90
N LYS A 305 -3.65 29.83 -4.21
CA LYS A 305 -3.96 31.10 -4.85
C LYS A 305 -5.47 31.34 -4.94
N PHE A 306 -6.25 30.31 -5.26
CA PHE A 306 -7.71 30.37 -5.27
C PHE A 306 -8.27 30.89 -3.93
N TYR A 307 -7.67 30.49 -2.80
CA TYR A 307 -8.06 30.98 -1.48
C TYR A 307 -7.41 32.32 -1.05
N GLY A 308 -6.76 33.04 -1.97
CA GLY A 308 -6.12 34.33 -1.68
C GLY A 308 -4.89 34.25 -0.78
N GLY A 309 -4.18 33.11 -0.79
CA GLY A 309 -2.97 32.90 0.00
C GLY A 309 -1.78 33.74 -0.49
N LYS A 310 -1.09 34.43 0.42
CA LYS A 310 0.05 35.32 0.10
C LYS A 310 1.41 34.63 0.24
N SER A 311 1.59 33.79 1.26
CA SER A 311 2.86 33.11 1.59
C SER A 311 3.03 31.81 0.79
N TRP A 312 3.16 31.95 -0.53
CA TRP A 312 3.22 30.82 -1.47
C TRP A 312 4.45 29.92 -1.29
N LEU A 313 5.61 30.49 -0.93
CA LEU A 313 6.85 29.74 -0.67
C LEU A 313 6.68 28.77 0.52
N LEU A 314 6.13 29.27 1.62
CA LEU A 314 5.86 28.45 2.82
C LEU A 314 4.90 27.31 2.50
N ASN A 315 3.89 27.58 1.67
CA ASN A 315 2.93 26.57 1.26
C ASN A 315 3.56 25.45 0.41
N LEU A 316 4.40 25.80 -0.57
CA LEU A 316 5.13 24.82 -1.35
C LEU A 316 6.11 24.02 -0.51
N PHE A 317 6.81 24.66 0.43
CA PHE A 317 7.71 23.96 1.35
C PHE A 317 6.96 22.94 2.20
N ILE A 318 5.85 23.32 2.84
CA ILE A 318 5.01 22.40 3.62
C ILE A 318 4.51 21.25 2.75
N THR A 319 4.10 21.52 1.52
CA THR A 319 3.58 20.50 0.59
C THR A 319 4.64 19.50 0.15
N ALA A 320 5.86 19.97 -0.09
CA ALA A 320 6.99 19.11 -0.42
C ALA A 320 7.38 18.21 0.76
N VAL A 321 7.28 18.72 1.98
CA VAL A 321 7.78 18.03 3.19
C VAL A 321 6.72 17.15 3.87
N LEU A 322 5.42 17.47 3.72
CA LEU A 322 4.31 16.87 4.47
C LEU A 322 4.33 15.34 4.50
N PHE A 323 4.31 14.71 3.32
CA PHE A 323 4.33 13.25 3.24
C PHE A 323 5.75 12.68 3.46
N PRO A 324 6.81 13.13 2.76
CA PRO A 324 8.13 12.54 2.93
C PRO A 324 8.62 12.51 4.38
N VAL A 325 8.40 13.58 5.16
CA VAL A 325 8.80 13.58 6.58
C VAL A 325 7.96 12.63 7.41
N SER A 326 6.64 12.55 7.17
CA SER A 326 5.80 11.56 7.86
C SER A 326 6.25 10.12 7.58
N ALA A 327 6.58 9.80 6.32
CA ALA A 327 7.04 8.48 5.91
C ALA A 327 8.42 8.17 6.49
N ILE A 328 9.39 9.08 6.35
CA ILE A 328 10.74 8.90 6.91
C ILE A 328 10.69 8.76 8.44
N SER A 329 9.82 9.50 9.12
CA SER A 329 9.69 9.38 10.57
C SER A 329 9.19 7.99 11.01
N ILE A 330 8.24 7.40 10.28
CA ILE A 330 7.72 6.07 10.58
C ILE A 330 8.76 5.01 10.21
N LEU A 331 9.38 5.12 9.03
CA LEU A 331 10.43 4.20 8.58
C LEU A 331 11.65 4.22 9.49
N PHE A 332 12.06 5.40 9.97
CA PHE A 332 13.15 5.52 10.95
C PHE A 332 12.81 4.82 12.27
N MET A 333 11.56 4.92 12.73
CA MET A 333 11.12 4.21 13.92
C MET A 333 11.20 2.68 13.74
N ILE A 334 10.74 2.18 12.58
CA ILE A 334 10.85 0.77 12.21
C ILE A 334 12.32 0.33 12.12
N ASP A 335 13.18 1.14 11.52
CA ASP A 335 14.60 0.84 11.32
C ASP A 335 15.37 0.74 12.65
N VAL A 336 15.10 1.66 13.59
CA VAL A 336 15.65 1.59 14.95
C VAL A 336 15.21 0.30 15.66
N LEU A 337 13.94 -0.09 15.53
CA LEU A 337 13.46 -1.36 16.08
C LEU A 337 14.14 -2.55 15.40
N SER A 338 14.27 -2.53 14.08
CA SER A 338 14.90 -3.60 13.31
C SER A 338 16.35 -3.80 13.75
N TYR A 339 17.09 -2.72 13.99
CA TYR A 339 18.44 -2.76 14.53
C TYR A 339 18.49 -3.39 15.93
N LEU A 340 17.55 -3.04 16.82
CA LEU A 340 17.49 -3.60 18.18
C LEU A 340 17.20 -5.09 18.21
N PHE A 341 16.38 -5.60 17.28
CA PHE A 341 16.04 -7.03 17.18
C PHE A 341 17.02 -7.81 16.28
N GLY A 342 17.93 -7.14 15.57
CA GLY A 342 18.90 -7.78 14.68
C GLY A 342 18.26 -8.41 13.42
N THR A 343 17.14 -7.86 12.96
CA THR A 343 16.42 -8.37 11.79
C THR A 343 17.05 -7.89 10.48
N THR A 344 16.83 -8.64 9.39
CA THR A 344 17.34 -8.28 8.05
C THR A 344 16.57 -7.12 7.41
N THR A 345 15.46 -6.70 8.00
CA THR A 345 14.66 -5.53 7.58
C THR A 345 15.33 -4.19 7.90
N THR A 346 16.57 -4.20 8.39
CA THR A 346 17.37 -3.00 8.63
C THR A 346 17.69 -2.34 7.29
N LEU A 347 17.38 -1.04 7.18
CA LEU A 347 17.61 -0.28 5.96
C LEU A 347 19.10 0.00 5.81
N SER A 348 19.67 -0.44 4.69
CA SER A 348 21.05 -0.12 4.36
C SER A 348 21.24 1.39 4.22
N PHE A 349 22.40 1.92 4.63
CA PHE A 349 22.73 3.34 4.47
C PHE A 349 22.57 3.81 3.02
N THR A 350 22.90 2.95 2.06
CA THR A 350 22.76 3.20 0.62
C THR A 350 21.30 3.42 0.22
N SER A 351 20.37 2.60 0.74
CA SER A 351 18.93 2.75 0.45
C SER A 351 18.38 4.08 0.98
N ILE A 352 18.71 4.44 2.22
CA ILE A 352 18.29 5.72 2.82
C ILE A 352 18.84 6.91 2.02
N PHE A 353 20.12 6.87 1.69
CA PHE A 353 20.77 7.93 0.92
C PHE A 353 20.17 8.07 -0.48
N SER A 354 19.95 6.96 -1.19
CA SER A 354 19.38 6.96 -2.54
C SER A 354 17.95 7.52 -2.57
N VAL A 355 17.07 7.11 -1.63
CA VAL A 355 15.72 7.67 -1.53
C VAL A 355 15.76 9.15 -1.19
N GLY A 356 16.62 9.57 -0.24
CA GLY A 356 16.82 10.98 0.10
C GLY A 356 17.32 11.81 -1.10
N PHE A 357 18.22 11.25 -1.91
CA PHE A 357 18.72 11.88 -3.12
C PHE A 357 17.61 12.04 -4.16
N ILE A 358 16.81 11.02 -4.42
CA ILE A 358 15.67 11.09 -5.35
C ILE A 358 14.67 12.15 -4.90
N LEU A 359 14.34 12.20 -3.61
CA LEU A 359 13.38 13.15 -3.07
C LEU A 359 13.87 14.61 -3.16
N THR A 360 15.16 14.85 -2.95
CA THR A 360 15.75 16.20 -2.98
C THR A 360 16.06 16.68 -4.39
N VAL A 361 16.60 15.82 -5.26
CA VAL A 361 17.07 16.18 -6.60
C VAL A 361 15.97 16.11 -7.66
N VAL A 362 15.01 15.18 -7.51
CA VAL A 362 13.93 15.01 -8.48
C VAL A 362 12.64 15.60 -7.96
N TYR A 363 12.13 15.09 -6.83
CA TYR A 363 10.80 15.44 -6.37
C TYR A 363 10.67 16.92 -5.98
N LEU A 364 11.56 17.44 -5.14
CA LEU A 364 11.52 18.82 -4.66
C LEU A 364 11.51 19.86 -5.81
N PRO A 365 12.44 19.88 -6.79
CA PRO A 365 12.38 20.85 -7.87
C PRO A 365 11.13 20.69 -8.74
N LEU A 366 10.67 19.46 -9.00
CA LEU A 366 9.42 19.23 -9.73
C LEU A 366 8.21 19.84 -8.98
N THR A 367 8.14 19.69 -7.65
CA THR A 367 7.06 20.33 -6.85
C THR A 367 7.09 21.85 -6.96
N ILE A 368 8.26 22.47 -6.99
CA ILE A 368 8.40 23.93 -7.13
C ILE A 368 7.93 24.38 -8.52
N ILE A 369 8.39 23.71 -9.58
CA ILE A 369 8.00 24.02 -10.96
C ILE A 369 6.49 23.89 -11.13
N GLY A 370 5.89 22.80 -10.64
CA GLY A 370 4.45 22.59 -10.62
C GLY A 370 3.73 23.70 -9.86
N GLY A 371 4.22 24.04 -8.67
CA GLY A 371 3.71 25.09 -7.79
C GLY A 371 3.61 26.47 -8.44
N VAL A 372 4.71 26.90 -9.06
CA VAL A 372 4.78 28.17 -9.79
C VAL A 372 3.80 28.15 -10.97
N THR A 373 3.77 27.06 -11.73
CA THR A 373 2.88 26.92 -12.90
C THR A 373 1.39 26.97 -12.50
N GLY A 374 1.00 26.27 -11.43
CA GLY A 374 -0.37 26.27 -10.92
C GLY A 374 -0.81 27.64 -10.42
N ARG A 375 0.10 28.37 -9.77
CA ARG A 375 -0.14 29.75 -9.31
C ARG A 375 -0.30 30.73 -10.47
N LEU A 376 0.53 30.63 -11.51
CA LEU A 376 0.46 31.53 -12.66
C LEU A 376 -0.84 31.38 -13.45
N ARG A 377 -1.36 30.15 -13.59
CA ARG A 377 -2.58 29.85 -14.35
C ARG A 377 -3.88 30.12 -13.61
N THR A 378 -3.84 30.40 -12.31
CA THR A 378 -5.04 30.62 -11.50
C THR A 378 -5.37 32.11 -11.44
N ILE A 379 -6.60 32.49 -11.76
CA ILE A 379 -7.11 33.87 -11.65
C ILE A 379 -7.44 34.15 -10.18
N ASP A 380 -7.22 35.38 -9.72
CA ASP A 380 -7.56 35.79 -8.37
C ASP A 380 -9.09 35.79 -8.19
N GLU A 381 -9.64 34.76 -7.56
CA GLU A 381 -11.07 34.70 -7.25
C GLU A 381 -11.30 34.24 -5.82
N LEU A 382 -11.22 35.18 -4.88
CA LEU A 382 -12.20 35.34 -3.79
C LEU A 382 -11.84 36.55 -2.92
N PHE A 383 -12.68 37.58 -2.97
CA PHE A 383 -12.51 38.76 -2.12
C PHE A 383 -12.83 38.42 -0.66
N GLU A 384 -11.88 38.74 0.22
CA GLU A 384 -12.00 38.65 1.67
C GLU A 384 -13.03 39.68 2.18
N LYS A 385 -14.34 39.37 2.08
CA LYS A 385 -15.39 40.16 2.73
C LYS A 385 -15.52 39.72 4.19
N ARG A 386 -15.40 40.67 5.12
CA ARG A 386 -15.58 40.42 6.57
C ARG A 386 -17.02 40.01 6.88
N LEU A 387 -17.18 38.88 7.58
CA LEU A 387 -18.44 38.43 8.17
C LEU A 387 -18.97 39.46 9.18
N LYS A 388 -20.29 39.73 9.15
CA LYS A 388 -21.00 40.45 10.22
C LYS A 388 -21.75 39.53 11.20
N LYS A 389 -21.88 38.22 10.95
CA LYS A 389 -22.71 37.31 11.77
C LYS A 389 -21.95 36.05 12.22
N LYS A 390 -22.12 35.65 13.48
CA LYS A 390 -21.65 34.37 14.04
C LYS A 390 -22.85 33.44 14.21
N PHE A 391 -22.80 32.21 13.68
CA PHE A 391 -23.83 31.18 13.87
C PHE A 391 -23.37 30.05 14.82
N LYS A 392 -24.36 29.39 15.45
CA LYS A 392 -24.26 28.55 16.65
C LYS A 392 -24.17 27.03 16.42
N ILE A 393 -24.17 26.52 15.19
CA ILE A 393 -24.21 25.07 14.94
C ILE A 393 -22.81 24.47 15.09
N SER A 394 -22.68 23.42 15.92
CA SER A 394 -21.40 22.78 16.19
C SER A 394 -20.91 21.93 15.00
N ASN A 395 -19.68 22.17 14.56
CA ASN A 395 -18.99 21.36 13.55
C ASN A 395 -18.87 19.88 13.98
N TYR A 396 -18.89 19.59 15.28
CA TYR A 396 -18.83 18.24 15.83
C TYR A 396 -20.03 17.36 15.41
N TYR A 397 -21.21 17.96 15.28
CA TYR A 397 -22.42 17.23 14.87
C TYR A 397 -22.30 16.64 13.46
N PHE A 398 -21.76 17.42 12.53
CA PHE A 398 -21.56 16.97 11.15
C PHE A 398 -20.44 15.94 11.03
N LEU A 399 -19.38 16.09 11.84
CA LEU A 399 -18.29 15.13 11.88
C LEU A 399 -18.76 13.78 12.45
N SER A 400 -19.56 13.80 13.52
CA SER A 400 -20.14 12.60 14.13
C SER A 400 -21.09 11.86 13.18
N LYS A 401 -21.95 12.59 12.46
CA LYS A 401 -22.79 12.01 11.41
C LYS A 401 -21.98 11.45 10.24
N GLY A 402 -20.84 12.07 9.93
CA GLY A 402 -19.92 11.62 8.91
C GLY A 402 -19.49 10.15 9.10
N CYS A 403 -19.25 9.71 10.35
CA CYS A 403 -18.83 8.33 10.61
C CYS A 403 -19.81 7.30 10.01
N LEU A 404 -21.12 7.55 10.08
CA LEU A 404 -22.13 6.68 9.48
C LEU A 404 -21.98 6.56 7.96
N TYR A 405 -21.60 7.65 7.29
CA TYR A 405 -21.34 7.65 5.85
C TYR A 405 -20.03 6.92 5.50
N GLY A 406 -19.03 6.93 6.39
CA GLY A 406 -17.77 6.22 6.21
C GLY A 406 -17.88 4.69 6.16
N ILE A 407 -18.98 4.12 6.68
CA ILE A 407 -19.25 2.67 6.64
C ILE A 407 -19.48 2.20 5.19
N ILE A 408 -20.17 3.00 4.36
CA ILE A 408 -20.58 2.60 3.01
C ILE A 408 -19.35 2.37 2.10
N PRO A 409 -18.38 3.30 1.99
CA PRO A 409 -17.14 3.06 1.25
C PRO A 409 -16.32 1.89 1.80
N PHE A 410 -16.36 1.64 3.10
CA PHE A 410 -15.66 0.52 3.71
C PHE A 410 -16.26 -0.83 3.28
N ILE A 411 -17.60 -0.98 3.36
CA ILE A 411 -18.29 -2.20 2.93
C ILE A 411 -18.01 -2.51 1.45
N SER A 412 -17.88 -1.48 0.60
CA SER A 412 -17.62 -1.72 -0.82
C SER A 412 -16.26 -2.37 -1.12
N ILE A 413 -15.25 -2.13 -0.27
CA ILE A 413 -13.87 -2.54 -0.50
C ILE A 413 -13.38 -3.66 0.43
N ILE A 414 -14.20 -4.12 1.38
CA ILE A 414 -13.77 -5.06 2.43
C ILE A 414 -13.16 -6.36 1.87
N ILE A 415 -13.70 -6.87 0.76
CA ILE A 415 -13.25 -8.10 0.12
C ILE A 415 -11.88 -7.90 -0.53
N GLU A 416 -11.71 -6.78 -1.25
CA GLU A 416 -10.46 -6.41 -1.89
C GLU A 416 -9.37 -6.13 -0.85
N LEU A 417 -9.73 -5.45 0.24
CA LEU A 417 -8.83 -5.21 1.36
C LEU A 417 -8.36 -6.52 2.01
N TYR A 418 -9.25 -7.50 2.17
CA TYR A 418 -8.87 -8.84 2.65
C TYR A 418 -7.84 -9.50 1.73
N TYR A 419 -8.03 -9.47 0.41
CA TYR A 419 -7.07 -10.06 -0.52
C TYR A 419 -5.74 -9.30 -0.55
N ILE A 420 -5.74 -7.96 -0.43
CA ILE A 420 -4.52 -7.16 -0.32
C ILE A 420 -3.75 -7.52 0.96
N LEU A 421 -4.44 -7.68 2.10
CA LEU A 421 -3.79 -8.08 3.35
C LEU A 421 -3.26 -9.50 3.27
N GLN A 422 -4.03 -10.42 2.68
CA GLN A 422 -3.59 -11.80 2.48
C GLN A 422 -2.36 -11.87 1.57
N SER A 423 -2.31 -11.10 0.47
CA SER A 423 -1.14 -11.14 -0.40
C SER A 423 0.09 -10.48 0.21
N THR A 424 -0.09 -9.44 1.01
CA THR A 424 1.01 -8.74 1.67
C THR A 424 1.61 -9.56 2.80
N TRP A 425 0.80 -10.34 3.54
CA TRP A 425 1.23 -10.99 4.78
C TRP A 425 1.23 -12.53 4.76
N SER A 426 0.60 -13.17 3.76
CA SER A 426 0.50 -14.64 3.64
C SER A 426 1.24 -15.20 2.43
N ASP A 427 2.17 -14.43 1.85
CA ASP A 427 3.07 -14.81 0.74
C ASP A 427 2.39 -15.33 -0.54
N GLN A 428 1.09 -15.08 -0.70
CA GLN A 428 0.37 -15.41 -1.91
C GLN A 428 0.45 -14.22 -2.87
N LEU A 429 0.96 -14.46 -4.09
CA LEU A 429 1.03 -13.42 -5.11
C LEU A 429 -0.40 -12.96 -5.48
N PHE A 430 -0.64 -11.65 -5.40
CA PHE A 430 -1.89 -11.08 -5.90
C PHE A 430 -1.76 -10.80 -7.40
N GLU A 431 -2.32 -11.67 -8.22
CA GLU A 431 -2.19 -11.58 -9.68
C GLU A 431 -3.30 -10.74 -10.34
N GLN A 432 -4.30 -10.26 -9.59
CA GLN A 432 -5.52 -9.68 -10.17
C GLN A 432 -5.57 -8.14 -10.10
N TYR A 433 -4.53 -7.43 -10.54
CA TYR A 433 -4.48 -5.95 -10.54
C TYR A 433 -5.65 -5.28 -11.29
N THR A 434 -6.13 -5.90 -12.36
CA THR A 434 -7.27 -5.41 -13.14
C THR A 434 -8.54 -5.31 -12.29
N LEU A 435 -8.76 -6.25 -11.36
CA LEU A 435 -9.88 -6.20 -10.42
C LEU A 435 -9.76 -4.97 -9.51
N LEU A 436 -8.55 -4.69 -9.00
CA LEU A 436 -8.29 -3.55 -8.11
C LEU A 436 -8.55 -2.20 -8.79
N ILE A 437 -8.27 -2.06 -10.09
CA ILE A 437 -8.59 -0.84 -10.85
C ILE A 437 -10.10 -0.57 -10.82
N PHE A 438 -10.93 -1.58 -11.09
CA PHE A 438 -12.38 -1.42 -11.07
C PHE A 438 -12.89 -1.05 -9.68
N SER A 439 -12.44 -1.76 -8.64
CA SER A 439 -12.82 -1.46 -7.25
C SER A 439 -12.33 -0.08 -6.80
N TYR A 440 -11.17 0.37 -7.28
CA TYR A 440 -10.66 1.71 -7.05
C TYR A 440 -11.56 2.80 -7.65
N ILE A 441 -11.98 2.65 -8.91
CA ILE A 441 -12.91 3.59 -9.57
C ILE A 441 -14.27 3.61 -8.84
N GLN A 442 -14.77 2.44 -8.46
CA GLN A 442 -16.00 2.29 -7.69
C GLN A 442 -15.94 3.04 -6.35
N LEU A 443 -14.84 2.91 -5.61
CA LEU A 443 -14.62 3.62 -4.35
C LEU A 443 -14.70 5.14 -4.55
N LEU A 444 -14.05 5.67 -5.59
CA LEU A 444 -14.07 7.11 -5.89
C LEU A 444 -15.48 7.62 -6.21
N ILE A 445 -16.29 6.83 -6.94
CA ILE A 445 -17.68 7.17 -7.26
C ILE A 445 -18.53 7.22 -5.98
N ILE A 446 -18.43 6.20 -5.12
CA ILE A 446 -19.20 6.13 -3.88
C ILE A 446 -18.85 7.32 -2.97
N VAL A 447 -17.56 7.57 -2.74
CA VAL A 447 -17.11 8.70 -1.90
C VAL A 447 -17.57 10.03 -2.49
N GLY A 448 -17.53 10.16 -3.82
CA GLY A 448 -18.08 11.32 -4.53
C GLY A 448 -19.56 11.55 -4.27
N CYS A 449 -20.40 10.52 -4.46
CA CYS A 449 -21.84 10.62 -4.23
C CYS A 449 -22.17 10.99 -2.77
N LEU A 450 -21.51 10.36 -1.80
CA LEU A 450 -21.73 10.65 -0.38
C LEU A 450 -21.29 12.06 -0.01
N SER A 451 -20.19 12.55 -0.58
CA SER A 451 -19.71 13.92 -0.35
C SER A 451 -20.73 14.99 -0.79
N ILE A 452 -21.41 14.77 -1.93
CA ILE A 452 -22.43 15.70 -2.42
C ILE A 452 -23.64 15.74 -1.48
N ILE A 453 -24.13 14.57 -1.04
CA ILE A 453 -25.27 14.49 -0.12
C ILE A 453 -24.96 15.21 1.18
N GLN A 454 -23.77 14.97 1.73
CA GLN A 454 -23.39 15.53 3.01
C GLN A 454 -23.17 17.04 2.95
N THR A 455 -22.51 17.52 1.91
CA THR A 455 -22.32 18.96 1.73
C THR A 455 -23.64 19.68 1.49
N TYR A 456 -24.57 19.06 0.75
CA TYR A 456 -25.92 19.59 0.60
C TYR A 456 -26.65 19.70 1.94
N GLN A 457 -26.66 18.63 2.75
CA GLN A 457 -27.28 18.66 4.08
C GLN A 457 -26.63 19.70 5.02
N GLN A 458 -25.32 19.86 4.94
CA GLN A 458 -24.57 20.84 5.72
C GLN A 458 -24.94 22.28 5.34
N LEU A 459 -25.04 22.56 4.04
CA LEU A 459 -25.43 23.88 3.53
C LEU A 459 -26.90 24.19 3.84
N ASN A 460 -27.80 23.21 3.76
CA ASN A 460 -29.22 23.38 4.11
C ASN A 460 -29.42 23.76 5.58
N GLN A 461 -28.56 23.27 6.47
CA GLN A 461 -28.58 23.62 7.90
C GLN A 461 -27.92 24.97 8.19
N GLY A 462 -27.34 25.63 7.20
CA GLY A 462 -26.74 26.94 7.36
C GLY A 462 -25.30 26.93 7.88
N ASN A 463 -24.54 25.84 7.70
CA ASN A 463 -23.12 25.81 8.05
C ASN A 463 -22.23 26.05 6.82
N TYR A 464 -21.51 27.18 6.80
CA TYR A 464 -20.62 27.56 5.69
C TYR A 464 -19.27 26.84 5.68
N ASN A 465 -18.84 26.21 6.78
CA ASN A 465 -17.51 25.58 6.91
C ASN A 465 -17.49 24.17 6.29
N TRP A 466 -17.94 24.06 5.04
CA TRP A 466 -18.07 22.78 4.34
C TRP A 466 -16.72 22.26 3.83
N GLN A 467 -15.71 23.11 3.66
CA GLN A 467 -14.43 22.74 3.04
C GLN A 467 -13.68 21.69 3.88
N TRP A 468 -13.43 21.97 5.16
CA TRP A 468 -12.77 21.03 6.08
C TRP A 468 -13.64 19.83 6.38
N ILE A 469 -14.95 20.06 6.57
CA ILE A 469 -15.88 18.99 6.92
C ILE A 469 -15.99 17.98 5.77
N SER A 470 -16.15 18.44 4.52
CA SER A 470 -16.15 17.58 3.33
C SER A 470 -14.85 16.77 3.19
N PHE A 471 -13.69 17.40 3.42
CA PHE A 471 -12.40 16.71 3.38
C PHE A 471 -12.32 15.61 4.45
N LEU A 472 -12.63 15.96 5.71
CA LEU A 472 -12.56 15.01 6.83
C LEU A 472 -13.52 13.84 6.64
N ASN A 473 -14.75 14.12 6.21
CA ASN A 473 -15.76 13.07 6.04
C ASN A 473 -15.46 12.14 4.87
N GLY A 474 -14.86 12.66 3.79
CA GLY A 474 -14.36 11.82 2.70
C GLY A 474 -13.34 10.78 3.17
N GLY A 475 -12.51 11.16 4.16
CA GLY A 475 -11.51 10.28 4.76
C GLY A 475 -12.00 9.45 5.96
N GLN A 476 -13.27 9.50 6.37
CA GLN A 476 -13.71 8.77 7.56
C GLN A 476 -13.76 7.25 7.40
N SER A 477 -13.76 6.74 6.17
CA SER A 477 -13.67 5.30 5.90
C SER A 477 -12.41 4.67 6.50
N ILE A 478 -11.35 5.44 6.73
CA ILE A 478 -10.09 4.98 7.31
C ILE A 478 -10.27 4.42 8.72
N ILE A 479 -11.22 4.94 9.51
CA ILE A 479 -11.48 4.43 10.86
C ILE A 479 -11.92 2.96 10.79
N TYR A 480 -12.77 2.63 9.82
CA TYR A 480 -13.25 1.26 9.59
C TYR A 480 -12.18 0.37 8.97
N ILE A 481 -11.40 0.90 8.02
CA ILE A 481 -10.26 0.18 7.42
C ILE A 481 -9.24 -0.20 8.50
N PHE A 482 -8.87 0.74 9.37
CA PHE A 482 -7.94 0.49 10.47
C PHE A 482 -8.49 -0.51 11.49
N GLY A 483 -9.79 -0.42 11.81
CA GLY A 483 -10.47 -1.43 12.63
C GLY A 483 -10.43 -2.83 12.01
N PHE A 484 -10.61 -2.94 10.69
CA PHE A 484 -10.50 -4.21 9.97
C PHE A 484 -9.08 -4.77 9.98
N ILE A 485 -8.08 -3.93 9.75
CA ILE A 485 -6.64 -4.27 9.86
C ILE A 485 -6.32 -4.81 11.27
N PHE A 486 -6.83 -4.13 12.30
CA PHE A 486 -6.68 -4.60 13.68
C PHE A 486 -7.33 -5.97 13.90
N CYS A 487 -8.57 -6.19 13.43
CA CYS A 487 -9.22 -7.50 13.52
C CYS A 487 -8.48 -8.59 12.74
N TYR A 488 -7.94 -8.27 11.57
CA TYR A 488 -7.20 -9.20 10.73
C TYR A 488 -5.92 -9.71 11.42
N TYR A 489 -5.21 -8.84 12.13
CA TYR A 489 -4.03 -9.22 12.93
C TYR A 489 -4.32 -10.38 13.90
N TYR A 490 -5.45 -10.30 14.61
CA TYR A 490 -5.88 -11.37 15.52
C TYR A 490 -6.44 -12.58 14.78
N PHE A 491 -7.13 -12.38 13.65
CA PHE A 491 -7.68 -13.49 12.86
C PHE A 491 -6.60 -14.43 12.31
N VAL A 492 -5.45 -13.87 11.90
CA VAL A 492 -4.31 -14.65 11.37
C VAL A 492 -3.40 -15.18 12.49
N ASN A 493 -3.68 -14.88 13.76
CA ASN A 493 -2.83 -15.21 14.91
C ASN A 493 -1.39 -14.73 14.75
N MET A 494 -1.19 -13.49 14.29
CA MET A 494 0.14 -12.88 14.28
C MET A 494 0.58 -12.57 15.71
N HIS A 495 1.81 -12.95 16.05
CA HIS A 495 2.38 -12.79 17.38
C HIS A 495 3.78 -12.17 17.29
N GLY A 496 4.26 -11.62 18.41
CA GLY A 496 5.56 -10.97 18.50
C GLY A 496 5.45 -9.44 18.61
N PHE A 497 6.34 -8.86 19.41
CA PHE A 497 6.38 -7.41 19.64
C PHE A 497 6.84 -6.66 18.39
N PHE A 498 7.87 -7.19 17.70
CA PHE A 498 8.36 -6.62 16.45
C PHE A 498 7.27 -6.69 15.35
N GLN A 499 6.63 -7.85 15.17
CA GLN A 499 5.50 -8.01 14.23
C GLN A 499 4.42 -6.97 14.45
N PHE A 500 4.00 -6.80 15.71
CA PHE A 500 2.95 -5.86 16.08
C PHE A 500 3.31 -4.43 15.65
N LEU A 501 4.48 -3.95 16.06
CA LEU A 501 4.91 -2.58 15.76
C LEU A 501 5.13 -2.36 14.26
N PHE A 502 5.76 -3.31 13.57
CA PHE A 502 6.01 -3.22 12.13
C PHE A 502 4.68 -3.18 11.35
N TYR A 503 3.78 -4.12 11.63
CA TYR A 503 2.47 -4.24 10.98
C TYR A 503 1.63 -2.97 11.13
N PHE A 504 1.51 -2.45 12.36
CA PHE A 504 0.69 -1.27 12.62
C PHE A 504 1.33 0.02 12.09
N SER A 505 2.66 0.11 12.07
CA SER A 505 3.36 1.29 11.55
C SER A 505 3.18 1.45 10.03
N GLU A 506 3.38 0.36 9.27
CA GLU A 506 3.11 0.33 7.83
C GLU A 506 1.63 0.58 7.53
N SER A 507 0.73 0.01 8.34
CA SER A 507 -0.72 0.21 8.20
C SER A 507 -1.14 1.67 8.45
N ILE A 508 -0.55 2.35 9.44
CA ILE A 508 -0.82 3.77 9.71
C ILE A 508 -0.40 4.62 8.52
N LEU A 509 0.76 4.34 7.91
CA LEU A 509 1.23 5.04 6.73
C LEU A 509 0.26 4.85 5.54
N ALA A 510 -0.17 3.61 5.29
CA ALA A 510 -1.14 3.30 4.23
C ALA A 510 -2.49 4.01 4.47
N CYS A 511 -3.00 3.98 5.71
CA CYS A 511 -4.21 4.69 6.10
C CYS A 511 -4.07 6.21 5.91
N PHE A 512 -2.91 6.79 6.25
CA PHE A 512 -2.66 8.22 6.06
C PHE A 512 -2.70 8.64 4.59
N VAL A 513 -2.11 7.83 3.70
CA VAL A 513 -2.17 8.04 2.24
C VAL A 513 -3.61 7.99 1.73
N LEU A 514 -4.37 6.95 2.10
CA LEU A 514 -5.77 6.79 1.72
C LEU A 514 -6.65 7.94 2.23
N TRP A 515 -6.38 8.43 3.46
CA TRP A 515 -7.10 9.55 4.05
C TRP A 515 -6.93 10.85 3.26
N MET A 516 -5.69 11.19 2.90
CA MET A 516 -5.42 12.36 2.07
C MET A 516 -6.08 12.25 0.69
N MET A 517 -6.00 11.06 0.08
CA MET A 517 -6.60 10.80 -1.24
C MET A 517 -8.12 10.94 -1.21
N LEU A 518 -8.82 10.20 -0.35
CA LEU A 518 -10.28 10.20 -0.28
C LEU A 518 -10.83 11.56 0.18
N GLY A 519 -10.15 12.22 1.12
CA GLY A 519 -10.50 13.56 1.55
C GLY A 519 -10.41 14.58 0.41
N SER A 520 -9.37 14.48 -0.42
CA SER A 520 -9.19 15.39 -1.57
C SER A 520 -10.23 15.17 -2.66
N VAL A 521 -10.61 13.92 -2.93
CA VAL A 521 -11.69 13.57 -3.88
C VAL A 521 -13.02 14.14 -3.42
N SER A 522 -13.36 13.90 -2.15
CA SER A 522 -14.59 14.40 -1.53
C SER A 522 -14.69 15.93 -1.62
N TYR A 523 -13.60 16.62 -1.26
CA TYR A 523 -13.54 18.07 -1.35
C TYR A 523 -13.68 18.57 -2.80
N TRP A 524 -12.99 17.96 -3.76
CA TRP A 524 -13.00 18.43 -5.15
C TRP A 524 -14.38 18.30 -5.80
N ILE A 525 -15.08 17.20 -5.52
CA ILE A 525 -16.44 16.95 -6.00
C ILE A 525 -17.41 17.92 -5.31
N SER A 526 -17.26 18.10 -4.00
CA SER A 526 -18.03 19.08 -3.22
C SER A 526 -17.86 20.50 -3.74
N LEU A 527 -16.65 20.94 -4.04
CA LEU A 527 -16.37 22.26 -4.59
C LEU A 527 -17.10 22.49 -5.92
N LYS A 528 -17.05 21.51 -6.84
CA LYS A 528 -17.79 21.59 -8.10
C LYS A 528 -19.29 21.67 -7.89
N PHE A 529 -19.82 20.91 -6.93
CA PHE A 529 -21.23 20.93 -6.58
C PHE A 529 -21.67 22.29 -5.99
N VAL A 530 -20.89 22.85 -5.06
CA VAL A 530 -21.15 24.17 -4.48
C VAL A 530 -21.14 25.25 -5.56
N ILE A 531 -20.15 25.24 -6.46
CA ILE A 531 -20.11 26.17 -7.59
C ILE A 531 -21.37 25.98 -8.47
N TYR A 532 -21.72 24.75 -8.83
CA TYR A 532 -22.88 24.44 -9.67
C TYR A 532 -24.20 24.98 -9.09
N ILE A 533 -24.45 24.79 -7.79
CA ILE A 533 -25.64 25.30 -7.12
C ILE A 533 -25.70 26.83 -7.17
N TYR A 534 -24.58 27.53 -6.96
CA TYR A 534 -24.59 29.00 -6.93
C TYR A 534 -24.50 29.66 -8.30
N THR A 535 -23.99 28.98 -9.33
CA THR A 535 -23.95 29.48 -10.71
C THR A 535 -25.25 29.21 -11.46
N SER A 536 -25.94 28.09 -11.19
CA SER A 536 -27.27 27.82 -11.77
C SER A 536 -28.31 28.85 -11.31
N ASN A 537 -28.09 29.44 -10.13
CA ASN A 537 -28.87 30.53 -9.54
C ASN A 537 -28.63 31.92 -10.19
N LYS A 538 -28.24 31.97 -11.48
CA LYS A 538 -28.08 33.19 -12.30
C LYS A 538 -29.06 33.26 -13.50
N TYR A 539 -29.89 32.23 -13.71
CA TYR A 539 -30.89 32.18 -14.78
C TYR A 539 -32.34 32.17 -14.26
N LEU A 540 -32.52 32.79 -13.10
CA LEU A 540 -33.73 33.42 -12.55
C LEU A 540 -33.20 34.68 -11.84
#